data_AF-A0A9D7ECT0-F1
#
_entry.id   AF-A0A9D7ECT0-F1
#
_cell.length_a   1.000
_cell.length_b   1.000
_cell.length_c   1.000
_cell.angle_alpha   90.00
_cell.angle_beta   90.00
_cell.angle_gamma   90.00
#
_symmetry.space_group_name_H-M   'P 1'
#
loop_
_entity.id
_entity.type
_entity.pdbx_description
1 polymer ?
#
loop_
_entity_poly.entity_id
_entity_poly.type
_entity_poly.pdbx_seq_one_letter_code
_entity_poly.pdbx_strand_id
1 'polypeptide(L)'
;MRIVLKMIFKSDDVHVERQLLRELVKYLYRNERFLGDYASRYRAGLPISSANAEPVVNCVISKRFVKKQQMRWSLTSANALLQIRCAVLNGRYWAEFSKRDPMPTAANAPALLFAA
;
A
#
# COMPACT_ATOMS: atom_id res chain seq x y z
N MET A 1 -11.75 -0.97 22.02
CA MET A 1 -10.78 -2.03 21.67
C MET A 1 -10.48 -3.03 22.79
N ARG A 2 -10.94 -2.85 24.04
CA ARG A 2 -10.66 -3.75 25.17
C ARG A 2 -11.62 -4.96 25.30
N ILE A 3 -12.73 -4.96 24.57
CA ILE A 3 -13.80 -5.96 24.71
C ILE A 3 -13.56 -7.18 23.80
N VAL A 4 -13.01 -6.98 22.59
CA VAL A 4 -12.75 -8.07 21.64
C VAL A 4 -11.60 -8.98 22.09
N LEU A 5 -10.56 -8.39 22.73
CA LEU A 5 -9.45 -9.16 23.28
C LEU A 5 -9.84 -10.03 24.48
N LYS A 6 -10.90 -9.66 25.22
CA LYS A 6 -11.35 -10.44 26.41
C LYS A 6 -12.20 -11.66 26.03
N MET A 7 -12.70 -11.72 24.79
CA MET A 7 -13.50 -12.85 24.27
C MET A 7 -12.66 -13.99 23.68
N ILE A 8 -11.40 -13.74 23.29
CA ILE A 8 -10.54 -14.78 22.68
C ILE A 8 -9.79 -15.58 23.76
N PHE A 9 -9.47 -14.97 24.89
CA PHE A 9 -8.62 -15.57 25.94
C PHE A 9 -9.39 -16.16 27.13
N LYS A 10 -10.66 -16.53 26.95
CA LYS A 10 -11.43 -17.15 28.04
C LYS A 10 -12.02 -18.48 27.59
N SER A 11 -11.40 -19.55 28.10
CA SER A 11 -11.83 -20.95 28.17
C SER A 11 -11.17 -21.89 27.15
N ASP A 12 -10.29 -22.75 27.70
CA ASP A 12 -9.67 -23.98 27.17
C ASP A 12 -8.64 -23.85 26.01
N ASP A 13 -7.53 -23.17 26.32
CA ASP A 13 -6.49 -22.69 25.39
C ASP A 13 -5.78 -23.74 24.51
N VAL A 14 -5.66 -25.02 24.92
CA VAL A 14 -4.78 -25.98 24.21
C VAL A 14 -5.36 -26.46 22.87
N HIS A 15 -6.68 -26.58 22.75
CA HIS A 15 -7.32 -27.09 21.52
C HIS A 15 -7.42 -26.02 20.43
N VAL A 16 -7.70 -24.78 20.82
CA VAL A 16 -7.76 -23.62 19.91
C VAL A 16 -6.36 -23.30 19.39
N GLU A 17 -5.34 -23.31 20.25
CA GLU A 17 -3.95 -23.09 19.85
C GLU A 17 -3.46 -24.15 18.84
N ARG A 18 -3.77 -25.44 19.10
CA ARG A 18 -3.48 -26.52 18.14
C ARG A 18 -4.23 -26.39 16.82
N GLN A 19 -5.42 -25.78 16.80
CA GLN A 19 -6.15 -25.51 15.58
C GLN A 19 -5.49 -24.37 14.78
N LEU A 20 -5.12 -23.28 15.45
CA LEU A 20 -4.43 -22.14 14.84
C LEU A 20 -3.08 -22.53 14.25
N LEU A 21 -2.30 -23.35 14.95
CA LEU A 21 -1.03 -23.88 14.45
C LEU A 21 -1.22 -24.75 13.21
N ARG A 22 -2.26 -25.60 13.19
CA ARG A 22 -2.57 -26.42 12.00
C ARG A 22 -2.97 -25.55 10.80
N GLU A 23 -3.76 -24.51 11.01
CA GLU A 23 -4.14 -23.58 9.94
C GLU A 23 -2.95 -22.75 9.45
N LEU A 24 -2.06 -22.32 10.35
CA LEU A 24 -0.83 -21.64 9.99
C LEU A 24 0.08 -22.52 9.14
N VAL A 25 0.32 -23.77 9.55
CA VAL A 25 1.15 -24.72 8.78
C VAL A 25 0.55 -24.97 7.40
N LYS A 26 -0.77 -25.17 7.30
CA LYS A 26 -1.46 -25.31 6.00
C LYS A 26 -1.29 -24.07 5.13
N TYR A 27 -1.40 -22.88 5.72
CA TYR A 27 -1.21 -21.62 5.01
C TYR A 27 0.23 -21.49 4.49
N LEU A 28 1.23 -21.78 5.32
CA LEU A 28 2.64 -21.73 4.93
C LEU A 28 2.93 -22.72 3.79
N TYR A 29 2.47 -23.97 3.90
CA TYR A 29 2.65 -24.98 2.85
C TYR A 29 2.00 -24.56 1.53
N ARG A 30 0.76 -24.02 1.59
CA ARG A 30 0.04 -23.57 0.38
C ARG A 30 0.72 -22.38 -0.31
N ASN A 31 1.42 -21.54 0.46
CA ASN A 31 2.06 -20.33 -0.03
C ASN A 31 3.58 -20.45 -0.16
N GLU A 32 4.16 -21.64 0.01
CA GLU A 32 5.60 -21.87 -0.03
C GLU A 32 6.26 -21.29 -1.29
N ARG A 33 5.64 -21.48 -2.46
CA ARG A 33 6.09 -20.91 -3.74
C ARG A 33 6.17 -19.39 -3.78
N PHE A 34 5.47 -18.69 -2.87
CA PHE A 34 5.47 -17.24 -2.75
C PHE A 34 6.39 -16.75 -1.61
N LEU A 35 6.83 -17.65 -0.73
CA LEU A 35 7.80 -17.37 0.33
C LEU A 35 9.20 -17.32 -0.29
N GLY A 36 9.62 -16.14 -0.74
CA GLY A 36 11.00 -15.92 -1.16
C GLY A 36 12.00 -16.00 0.01
N ASP A 37 13.29 -16.12 -0.29
CA ASP A 37 14.33 -16.06 0.74
C ASP A 37 14.45 -14.64 1.32
N TYR A 38 13.68 -14.38 2.37
CA TYR A 38 13.71 -13.13 3.11
C TYR A 38 15.05 -12.88 3.81
N ALA A 39 15.78 -13.94 4.18
CA ALA A 39 17.08 -13.79 4.84
C ALA A 39 18.12 -13.26 3.86
N SER A 40 18.14 -13.76 2.62
CA SER A 40 19.00 -13.20 1.56
C SER A 40 18.57 -11.79 1.17
N ARG A 41 17.27 -11.49 1.07
CA ARG A 41 16.80 -10.12 0.82
C ARG A 41 17.21 -9.15 1.92
N TYR A 42 17.12 -9.56 3.19
CA TYR A 42 17.55 -8.74 4.32
C TYR A 42 19.06 -8.43 4.26
N ARG A 43 19.90 -9.45 4.00
CA ARG A 43 21.36 -9.27 3.85
C ARG A 43 21.71 -8.40 2.65
N ALA A 44 20.92 -8.44 1.58
CA ALA A 44 21.08 -7.60 0.40
C ALA A 44 20.49 -6.17 0.57
N GLY A 45 19.91 -5.84 1.72
CA GLY A 45 19.25 -4.54 1.95
C GLY A 45 17.99 -4.32 1.12
N LEU A 46 17.40 -5.39 0.57
CA LEU A 46 16.19 -5.35 -0.24
C LEU A 46 14.94 -5.28 0.64
N PRO A 47 13.83 -4.67 0.18
CA PRO A 47 12.58 -4.64 0.92
C PRO A 47 12.07 -6.04 1.25
N ILE A 48 11.96 -6.34 2.54
CA ILE A 48 11.47 -7.62 3.06
C ILE A 48 9.98 -7.60 3.39
N SER A 49 9.35 -6.42 3.47
CA SER A 49 7.94 -6.28 3.85
C SER A 49 7.31 -5.02 3.27
N SER A 50 6.00 -5.08 3.03
CA SER A 50 5.14 -3.93 2.72
C SER A 50 4.83 -3.05 3.92
N ALA A 51 5.28 -3.42 5.13
CA ALA A 51 4.99 -2.68 6.37
C ALA A 51 5.35 -1.19 6.32
N ASN A 52 6.36 -0.80 5.54
CA ASN A 52 6.70 0.62 5.35
C ASN A 52 5.77 1.35 4.36
N ALA A 53 5.20 0.61 3.39
CA ALA A 53 4.29 1.15 2.38
C ALA A 53 2.84 1.22 2.88
N GLU A 54 2.40 0.25 3.67
CA GLU A 54 1.06 0.16 4.25
C GLU A 54 0.57 1.44 4.96
N PRO A 55 1.32 2.04 5.90
CA PRO A 55 0.89 3.27 6.57
C PRO A 55 0.86 4.46 5.62
N VAL A 56 1.74 4.50 4.61
CA VAL A 56 1.76 5.55 3.58
C VAL A 56 0.52 5.45 2.71
N VAL A 57 0.18 4.24 2.26
CA VAL A 57 -1.05 3.97 1.49
C VAL A 57 -2.28 4.35 2.31
N ASN A 58 -2.36 3.93 3.57
CA ASN A 58 -3.46 4.30 4.46
C ASN A 58 -3.56 5.81 4.64
N CYS A 59 -2.44 6.52 4.80
CA CYS A 59 -2.44 7.98 4.88
C CYS A 59 -3.00 8.64 3.61
N VAL A 60 -2.58 8.18 2.43
CA VAL A 60 -3.06 8.68 1.14
C VAL A 60 -4.57 8.44 0.98
N ILE A 61 -5.04 7.26 1.36
CA ILE A 61 -6.46 6.89 1.34
C ILE A 61 -7.24 7.78 2.32
N SER A 62 -6.83 7.84 3.59
CA SER A 62 -7.52 8.66 4.60
C SER A 62 -7.55 10.15 4.23
N LYS A 63 -6.46 10.70 3.69
CA LYS A 63 -6.42 12.11 3.24
C LYS A 63 -7.39 12.41 2.10
N ARG A 64 -7.70 11.45 1.23
CA ARG A 64 -8.58 11.66 0.07
C ARG A 64 -10.03 11.21 0.29
N PHE A 65 -10.28 10.29 1.21
CA PHE A 65 -11.58 9.59 1.29
C PHE A 65 -12.25 9.63 2.67
N VAL A 66 -11.62 10.22 3.69
CA VAL A 66 -12.31 10.37 4.98
C VAL A 66 -13.34 11.50 4.89
N LYS A 67 -14.57 11.21 5.34
CA LYS A 67 -15.80 12.04 5.30
C LYS A 67 -16.44 12.23 3.90
N LYS A 68 -17.66 11.69 3.76
CA LYS A 68 -18.70 11.94 2.74
C LYS A 68 -18.35 11.76 1.24
N GLN A 69 -17.10 11.47 0.85
CA GLN A 69 -16.74 11.15 -0.54
C GLN A 69 -16.55 9.64 -0.73
N GLN A 70 -17.62 8.93 -1.10
CA GLN A 70 -17.49 7.56 -1.63
C GLN A 70 -17.20 7.63 -3.14
N MET A 71 -16.19 6.89 -3.61
CA MET A 71 -15.84 6.81 -5.03
C MET A 71 -15.87 5.37 -5.56
N ARG A 72 -16.37 5.25 -6.80
CA ARG A 72 -16.30 4.08 -7.67
C ARG A 72 -14.91 4.05 -8.33
N TRP A 73 -14.02 3.22 -7.81
CA TRP A 73 -12.71 2.99 -8.41
C TRP A 73 -12.78 1.85 -9.41
N SER A 74 -12.17 2.04 -10.58
CA SER A 74 -11.65 0.91 -11.34
C SER A 74 -10.21 0.65 -10.86
N LEU A 75 -9.77 -0.60 -10.89
CA LEU A 75 -8.40 -0.97 -10.50
C LEU A 75 -7.36 -0.12 -11.25
N THR A 76 -7.62 0.16 -12.52
CA THR A 76 -6.77 0.96 -13.40
C THR A 76 -6.60 2.40 -12.92
N SER A 77 -7.69 3.07 -12.54
CA SER A 77 -7.60 4.46 -12.07
C SER A 77 -6.93 4.55 -10.70
N ALA A 78 -7.17 3.56 -9.82
CA ALA A 78 -6.53 3.48 -8.50
C ALA A 78 -5.02 3.36 -8.61
N ASN A 79 -4.57 2.46 -9.48
CA ASN A 79 -3.15 2.23 -9.70
C ASN A 79 -2.47 3.46 -10.29
N ALA A 80 -3.10 4.12 -11.28
CA ALA A 80 -2.57 5.36 -11.88
C ALA A 80 -2.43 6.49 -10.85
N LEU A 81 -3.44 6.69 -9.99
CA LEU A 81 -3.39 7.71 -8.95
C LEU A 81 -2.27 7.43 -7.92
N LEU A 82 -2.09 6.17 -7.53
CA LEU A 82 -1.02 5.75 -6.62
C LEU A 82 0.36 6.02 -7.22
N GLN A 83 0.58 5.67 -8.49
CA GLN A 83 1.83 5.95 -9.19
C GLN A 83 2.18 7.44 -9.19
N ILE A 84 1.22 8.30 -9.52
CA ILE A 84 1.41 9.76 -9.50
C ILE A 84 1.75 10.23 -8.08
N ARG A 85 1.03 9.76 -7.06
CA ARG A 85 1.29 10.16 -5.66
C ARG A 85 2.66 9.68 -5.17
N CYS A 86 3.07 8.47 -5.52
CA CYS A 86 4.42 7.97 -5.23
C CYS A 86 5.49 8.82 -5.92
N ALA A 87 5.28 9.20 -7.18
CA ALA A 87 6.21 10.07 -7.91
C ALA A 87 6.32 11.46 -7.26
N VAL A 88 5.20 12.03 -6.78
CA VAL A 88 5.20 13.31 -6.05
C VAL A 88 5.94 13.20 -4.72
N LEU A 89 5.66 12.16 -3.93
CA LEU A 89 6.32 11.94 -2.64
C LEU A 89 7.83 11.70 -2.79
N ASN A 90 8.23 11.01 -3.85
CA ASN A 90 9.64 10.75 -4.16
C ASN A 90 10.33 11.96 -4.83
N GLY A 91 9.64 13.08 -5.05
CA GLY A 91 10.17 14.26 -5.75
C GLY A 91 10.46 14.05 -7.23
N ARG A 92 10.02 12.93 -7.81
CA ARG A 92 10.29 12.53 -9.21
C ARG A 92 9.17 12.92 -10.18
N TYR A 93 8.05 13.41 -9.65
CA TYR A 93 6.86 13.71 -10.45
C TYR A 93 7.16 14.57 -11.68
N TRP A 94 7.85 15.71 -11.52
CA TRP A 94 8.14 16.58 -12.65
C TRP A 94 9.07 15.95 -13.70
N ALA A 95 10.00 15.11 -13.26
CA ALA A 95 10.93 14.39 -14.14
C ALA A 95 10.25 13.24 -14.90
N GLU A 96 9.23 12.61 -14.33
CA GLU A 96 8.44 11.56 -15.00
C GLU A 96 7.31 12.13 -15.85
N PHE A 97 6.67 13.21 -15.37
CA PHE A 97 5.64 13.93 -16.10
C PHE A 97 6.20 14.52 -17.40
N SER A 98 7.35 15.20 -17.34
CA SER A 98 8.03 15.77 -18.52
C SER A 98 8.48 14.74 -19.57
N LYS A 99 8.68 13.47 -19.18
CA LYS A 99 8.97 12.37 -20.12
C LYS A 99 7.73 11.88 -20.85
N ARG A 100 6.57 11.95 -20.19
CA ARG A 100 5.30 11.43 -20.70
C ARG A 100 4.58 12.48 -21.54
N ASP A 101 4.53 13.69 -21.01
CA ASP A 101 4.01 14.89 -21.67
C ASP A 101 5.10 15.96 -21.55
N PRO A 102 5.81 16.30 -22.64
CA PRO A 102 6.83 17.34 -22.56
C PRO A 102 6.19 18.62 -22.02
N MET A 103 6.87 19.26 -21.07
CA MET A 103 6.40 20.51 -20.46
C MET A 103 5.95 21.43 -21.59
N PRO A 104 4.73 22.01 -21.54
CA PRO A 104 4.32 22.98 -22.54
C PRO A 104 5.37 24.10 -22.56
N THR A 105 6.22 24.08 -23.58
CA THR A 105 7.11 25.20 -23.90
C THR A 105 6.23 26.43 -24.07
N ALA A 106 6.79 27.63 -23.96
CA ALA A 106 6.01 28.89 -24.08
C ALA A 106 5.10 28.96 -25.32
N ALA A 107 5.32 28.13 -26.35
CA ALA A 107 4.46 27.94 -27.50
C ALA A 107 3.13 27.18 -27.25
N ASN A 108 3.05 26.33 -26.21
CA ASN A 108 1.94 25.39 -25.96
C ASN A 108 1.33 25.49 -24.54
N ALA A 109 1.66 26.52 -23.76
CA ALA A 109 1.06 26.71 -22.44
C ALA A 109 -0.41 27.14 -22.57
N PRO A 110 -1.39 26.43 -21.97
CA PRO A 110 -2.70 27.03 -21.77
C PRO A 110 -2.49 28.21 -20.82
N ALA A 111 -2.75 29.42 -21.31
CA ALA A 111 -2.72 30.61 -20.50
C ALA A 111 -3.58 30.37 -19.25
N LEU A 112 -3.03 30.70 -18.08
CA LEU A 112 -3.70 30.76 -16.77
C LEU A 112 -3.86 29.41 -16.02
N LEU A 113 -2.86 29.04 -15.22
CA LEU A 113 -3.13 28.23 -14.01
C LEU A 113 -2.10 28.40 -12.87
N PHE A 114 -1.65 29.62 -12.60
CA PHE A 114 -1.02 29.97 -11.32
C PHE A 114 -1.36 31.42 -10.95
N ALA A 115 -2.64 31.67 -10.69
CA ALA A 115 -3.11 32.86 -9.99
C ALA A 115 -4.37 32.51 -9.20
N ALA A 116 -4.16 32.02 -7.97
CA ALA A 116 -5.02 32.12 -6.77
C ALA A 116 -4.51 31.13 -5.71
#